data_AF-A0A501XJX5-F1
#
_entry.id   AF-A0A501XJX5-F1
#
_cell.length_a   1.000
_cell.length_b   1.000
_cell.length_c   1.000
_cell.angle_alpha   90.00
_cell.angle_beta   90.00
_cell.angle_gamma   90.00
#
_symmetry.space_group_name_H-M   'P 1'
#
loop_
_entity.id
_entity.type
_entity.pdbx_description
1 polymer ?
#
loop_
_entity_poly.entity_id
_entity_poly.type
_entity_poly.pdbx_seq_one_letter_code
_entity_poly.pdbx_strand_id
1 'polypeptide(L)'
;MAAPNPLLPPVTSAVWPSSVSDGARMQSSFRPNPIATILQMYTVIILRASLRLRRRRWRTATMPFKPEAGQFYRMPIFFGPAPGPRQWPQGRDFDFRETPRMKMIGVRMLTNADQLKAMLPDRFELRGPPVITVEANYMTEIGWLAGRGYNLCDVKFEVTFHGKDGPVNGTLVLVRFENLADPILSGREELGHNKIYCEIPEPRLLDGRRSTRLGWMETPFLDMAVWDLGPLPEGAGPPFEPDHQGMLSYKYIPATGDWGTADVEYVTLSPHTELRKNLSINSLQVGKGEFAFRRATWEELPTLYHIVNAFAELENHGFQGAHMIETIGGSSLAETRRID
;
A
#
# COMPACT_ATOMS: atom_id res chain seq x y z
N MET A 1 -13.45 -1.90 -41.53
CA MET A 1 -13.05 -3.14 -42.23
C MET A 1 -12.27 -3.98 -41.24
N ALA A 2 -12.92 -4.96 -40.63
CA ALA A 2 -12.35 -5.88 -39.66
C ALA A 2 -12.50 -7.30 -40.22
N ALA A 3 -11.43 -8.08 -40.19
CA ALA A 3 -11.40 -9.47 -40.68
C ALA A 3 -11.88 -10.43 -39.58
N PRO A 4 -12.63 -11.51 -39.92
CA PRO A 4 -13.12 -12.46 -38.93
C PRO A 4 -12.15 -13.63 -38.70
N ASN A 5 -12.14 -14.10 -37.45
CA ASN A 5 -11.39 -15.25 -36.94
C ASN A 5 -12.21 -16.55 -37.17
N PRO A 6 -11.64 -17.69 -37.62
CA PRO A 6 -12.42 -18.90 -37.88
C PRO A 6 -12.69 -19.72 -36.60
N LEU A 7 -13.92 -20.20 -36.52
CA LEU A 7 -14.55 -20.97 -35.45
C LEU A 7 -13.99 -22.41 -35.34
N LEU A 8 -13.73 -22.87 -34.12
CA LEU A 8 -13.49 -24.28 -33.78
C LEU A 8 -14.82 -25.05 -33.68
N PRO A 9 -14.92 -26.31 -34.14
CA PRO A 9 -16.13 -27.12 -34.01
C PRO A 9 -16.23 -27.83 -32.64
N PRO A 10 -17.45 -28.23 -32.22
CA PRO A 10 -17.73 -28.73 -30.87
C PRO A 10 -17.39 -30.22 -30.69
N VAL A 11 -16.97 -30.59 -29.48
CA VAL A 11 -16.77 -31.99 -29.06
C VAL A 11 -18.11 -32.58 -28.61
N THR A 12 -18.68 -33.46 -29.43
CA THR A 12 -19.87 -34.24 -29.11
C THR A 12 -19.52 -35.53 -28.36
N SER A 13 -20.26 -35.78 -27.28
CA SER A 13 -20.29 -36.98 -26.45
C SER A 13 -20.45 -38.28 -27.25
N ALA A 14 -19.54 -39.23 -27.07
CA ALA A 14 -19.67 -40.58 -27.59
C ALA A 14 -20.40 -41.48 -26.58
N VAL A 15 -21.59 -41.92 -26.97
CA VAL A 15 -22.41 -42.94 -26.32
C VAL A 15 -21.91 -44.32 -26.79
N TRP A 16 -21.72 -45.25 -25.85
CA TRP A 16 -21.34 -46.63 -26.10
C TRP A 16 -22.52 -47.47 -26.61
N PRO A 17 -22.35 -48.35 -27.62
CA PRO A 17 -23.27 -49.44 -27.86
C PRO A 17 -22.80 -50.72 -27.16
N SER A 18 -23.71 -51.29 -26.39
CA SER A 18 -23.68 -52.65 -25.87
C SER A 18 -23.80 -53.68 -27.00
N SER A 19 -22.91 -54.68 -27.02
CA SER A 19 -23.27 -56.00 -27.54
C SER A 19 -22.48 -57.08 -26.80
N VAL A 20 -23.24 -58.06 -26.33
CA VAL A 20 -22.80 -59.30 -25.68
C VAL A 20 -22.68 -60.36 -26.76
N SER A 21 -21.59 -61.12 -26.76
CA SER A 21 -21.56 -62.47 -27.33
C SER A 21 -20.54 -63.33 -26.60
N ASP A 22 -21.05 -64.43 -26.06
CA ASP A 22 -20.36 -65.48 -25.31
C ASP A 22 -19.28 -66.24 -26.10
N GLY A 23 -18.30 -66.80 -25.37
CA GLY A 23 -17.63 -68.03 -25.81
C GLY A 23 -16.18 -68.22 -25.34
N ALA A 24 -16.02 -69.16 -24.39
CA ALA A 24 -14.81 -69.93 -24.05
C ALA A 24 -14.07 -69.55 -22.75
N ARG A 25 -14.52 -70.16 -21.63
CA ARG A 25 -13.74 -70.33 -20.40
C ARG A 25 -12.63 -71.35 -20.62
N MET A 26 -11.38 -70.90 -20.61
CA MET A 26 -10.21 -71.75 -20.38
C MET A 26 -9.76 -71.50 -18.94
N GLN A 27 -10.02 -72.45 -18.03
CA GLN A 27 -9.52 -72.40 -16.66
C GLN A 27 -8.01 -72.67 -16.68
N SER A 28 -7.20 -71.60 -16.61
CA SER A 28 -5.78 -71.73 -16.25
C SER A 28 -5.63 -71.51 -14.75
N SER A 29 -5.26 -72.57 -14.04
CA SER A 29 -4.88 -72.49 -12.63
C SER A 29 -3.54 -71.77 -12.52
N PHE A 30 -3.55 -70.44 -12.45
CA PHE A 30 -2.38 -69.64 -12.10
C PHE A 30 -2.04 -69.89 -10.62
N ARG A 31 -1.07 -70.76 -10.35
CA ARG A 31 -0.41 -70.80 -9.05
C ARG A 31 0.56 -69.61 -8.99
N PRO A 32 0.43 -68.68 -8.03
CA PRO A 32 1.38 -67.58 -7.90
C PRO A 32 2.78 -68.14 -7.65
N ASN A 33 3.75 -67.69 -8.44
CA ASN A 33 5.16 -68.04 -8.25
C ASN A 33 5.63 -67.45 -6.91
N PRO A 34 5.98 -68.27 -5.90
CA PRO A 34 6.31 -67.78 -4.56
C PRO A 34 7.50 -66.81 -4.56
N ILE A 35 8.40 -66.92 -5.53
CA ILE A 35 9.56 -66.03 -5.66
C ILE A 35 9.14 -64.61 -6.06
N ALA A 36 8.14 -64.46 -6.94
CA ALA A 36 7.64 -63.16 -7.39
C ALA A 36 6.92 -62.40 -6.26
N THR A 37 6.15 -63.11 -5.44
CA THR A 37 5.47 -62.54 -4.27
C THR A 37 6.46 -62.09 -3.18
N ILE A 38 7.53 -62.85 -2.98
CA ILE A 38 8.60 -62.52 -2.03
C ILE A 38 9.35 -61.25 -2.49
N LEU A 39 9.75 -61.18 -3.76
CA LEU A 39 10.41 -59.99 -4.34
C LEU A 39 9.54 -58.74 -4.20
N GLN A 40 8.24 -58.83 -4.47
CA GLN A 40 7.31 -57.70 -4.37
C GLN A 40 7.12 -57.22 -2.92
N MET A 41 7.10 -58.15 -1.94
CA MET A 41 7.13 -57.80 -0.51
C MET A 41 8.43 -57.08 -0.13
N TYR A 42 9.60 -57.57 -0.57
CA TYR A 42 10.88 -56.92 -0.28
C TYR A 42 10.97 -55.53 -0.92
N THR A 43 10.46 -55.33 -2.14
CA THR A 43 10.42 -54.01 -2.77
C THR A 43 9.57 -53.02 -1.98
N VAL A 44 8.39 -53.44 -1.50
CA VAL A 44 7.51 -52.58 -0.67
C VAL A 44 8.14 -52.28 0.69
N ILE A 45 8.82 -53.24 1.30
CA ILE A 45 9.53 -53.06 2.58
C ILE A 45 10.70 -52.09 2.41
N ILE A 46 11.50 -52.24 1.35
CA ILE A 46 12.60 -51.35 1.01
C ILE A 46 12.04 -49.94 0.74
N LEU A 47 11.01 -49.78 -0.09
CA LEU A 47 10.41 -48.46 -0.36
C LEU A 47 9.87 -47.79 0.91
N ARG A 48 9.20 -48.54 1.79
CA ARG A 48 8.69 -48.04 3.08
C ARG A 48 9.83 -47.69 4.04
N ALA A 49 10.92 -48.44 4.05
CA ALA A 49 12.12 -48.15 4.83
C ALA A 49 12.83 -46.90 4.28
N SER A 50 12.96 -46.76 2.96
CA SER A 50 13.51 -45.58 2.27
C SER A 50 12.68 -44.32 2.51
N LEU A 51 11.35 -44.44 2.50
CA LEU A 51 10.42 -43.34 2.83
C LEU A 51 10.48 -42.97 4.32
N ARG A 52 10.62 -43.95 5.22
CA ARG A 52 10.84 -43.70 6.66
C ARG A 52 12.21 -43.07 6.94
N LEU A 53 13.26 -43.50 6.24
CA LEU A 53 14.61 -42.91 6.32
C LEU A 53 14.64 -41.50 5.74
N ARG A 54 13.97 -41.27 4.60
CA ARG A 54 13.76 -39.91 4.06
C ARG A 54 12.99 -39.05 5.05
N ARG A 55 11.87 -39.52 5.62
CA ARG A 55 11.09 -38.78 6.63
C ARG A 55 11.86 -38.54 7.95
N ARG A 56 12.75 -39.45 8.37
CA ARG A 56 13.59 -39.26 9.56
C ARG A 56 14.71 -38.24 9.35
N ARG A 57 15.21 -38.09 8.13
CA ARG A 57 16.31 -37.14 7.83
C ARG A 57 15.89 -35.67 7.90
N TRP A 58 14.59 -35.37 7.90
CA TRP A 58 14.06 -34.01 8.07
C TRP A 58 13.74 -33.63 9.52
N ARG A 59 13.94 -34.52 10.50
CA ARG A 59 13.46 -34.29 11.87
C ARG A 59 14.46 -33.64 12.83
N THR A 60 15.65 -33.28 12.38
CA THR A 60 16.66 -32.58 13.19
C THR A 60 17.51 -31.63 12.35
N ALA A 61 16.88 -30.88 11.45
CA ALA A 61 17.50 -29.66 10.95
C ALA A 61 17.19 -28.55 11.95
N THR A 62 18.18 -28.19 12.79
CA THR A 62 18.17 -26.92 13.51
C THR A 62 17.92 -25.82 12.47
N MET A 63 16.78 -25.14 12.53
CA MET A 63 16.49 -23.97 11.70
C MET A 63 17.58 -22.93 11.97
N PRO A 64 18.53 -22.68 11.04
CA PRO A 64 19.72 -21.88 11.32
C PRO A 64 19.38 -20.39 11.51
N PHE A 65 18.25 -19.94 10.96
CA PHE A 65 17.71 -18.60 11.17
C PHE A 65 16.36 -18.69 11.89
N LYS A 66 16.19 -17.87 12.92
CA LYS A 66 14.92 -17.66 13.61
C LYS A 66 14.75 -16.17 13.92
N PRO A 67 13.64 -15.54 13.52
CA PRO A 67 13.33 -14.19 13.97
C PRO A 67 13.34 -14.11 15.50
N GLU A 68 13.99 -13.07 16.01
CA GLU A 68 13.97 -12.70 17.43
C GLU A 68 12.57 -12.27 17.85
N ALA A 69 12.08 -12.81 18.95
CA ALA A 69 10.76 -12.48 19.47
C ALA A 69 10.68 -11.00 19.88
N GLY A 70 9.57 -10.34 19.54
CA GLY A 70 9.33 -8.93 19.88
C GLY A 70 10.04 -7.91 18.99
N GLN A 71 10.76 -8.34 17.96
CA GLN A 71 11.41 -7.46 16.98
C GLN A 71 10.60 -7.38 15.68
N PHE A 72 10.70 -6.25 14.99
CA PHE A 72 10.13 -5.99 13.67
C PHE A 72 11.06 -6.50 12.56
N TYR A 73 10.48 -7.23 11.62
CA TYR A 73 11.18 -7.75 10.44
C TYR A 73 10.48 -7.26 9.18
N ARG A 74 11.30 -6.93 8.19
CA ARG A 74 10.91 -6.74 6.79
C ARG A 74 11.88 -7.56 5.94
N MET A 75 11.50 -7.88 4.71
CA MET A 75 12.46 -8.53 3.81
C MET A 75 13.65 -7.58 3.54
N PRO A 76 14.88 -8.09 3.42
CA PRO A 76 15.32 -9.47 3.63
C PRO A 76 15.50 -9.83 5.12
N ILE A 77 14.71 -10.78 5.63
CA ILE A 77 14.67 -11.12 7.06
C ILE A 77 15.98 -11.72 7.60
N PHE A 78 16.79 -12.32 6.73
CA PHE A 78 17.98 -13.09 7.09
C PHE A 78 19.11 -12.26 7.70
N PHE A 79 18.99 -10.92 7.67
CA PHE A 79 19.97 -9.97 8.22
C PHE A 79 19.56 -9.41 9.59
N GLY A 80 18.53 -9.98 10.20
CA GLY A 80 18.04 -9.55 11.52
C GLY A 80 16.90 -8.53 11.44
N PRO A 81 16.53 -7.93 12.58
CA PRO A 81 15.46 -6.94 12.67
C PRO A 81 15.70 -5.73 11.75
N ALA A 82 14.64 -5.26 11.09
CA ALA A 82 14.76 -4.15 10.12
C ALA A 82 14.78 -2.79 10.84
N PRO A 83 15.86 -1.97 10.73
CA PRO A 83 15.88 -0.63 11.32
C PRO A 83 14.88 0.28 10.58
N GLY A 84 14.22 1.19 11.28
CA GLY A 84 13.21 2.06 10.68
C GLY A 84 12.57 3.00 11.70
N PRO A 85 11.46 3.67 11.35
CA PRO A 85 10.87 4.68 12.22
C PRO A 85 10.35 4.12 13.55
N ARG A 86 9.99 2.83 13.60
CA ARG A 86 9.45 2.11 14.77
C ARG A 86 10.43 1.16 15.45
N GLN A 87 11.64 1.02 14.90
CA GLN A 87 12.66 0.12 15.44
C GLN A 87 14.05 0.69 15.18
N TRP A 88 14.74 1.08 16.24
CA TRP A 88 16.01 1.79 16.13
C TRP A 88 17.21 0.90 16.48
N PRO A 89 18.40 1.21 15.93
CA PRO A 89 19.63 0.56 16.37
C PRO A 89 19.85 0.74 17.87
N GLN A 90 20.44 -0.27 18.51
CA GLN A 90 20.74 -0.25 19.95
C GLN A 90 21.54 1.01 20.35
N GLY A 91 21.15 1.66 21.45
CA GLY A 91 21.79 2.87 21.94
C GLY A 91 21.44 4.15 21.17
N ARG A 92 20.46 4.10 20.27
CA ARG A 92 19.87 5.28 19.62
C ARG A 92 18.50 5.56 20.19
N ASP A 93 18.25 6.84 20.46
CA ASP A 93 16.97 7.39 20.86
C ASP A 93 16.76 8.68 20.08
N PHE A 94 15.52 8.93 19.63
CA PHE A 94 15.16 10.11 18.87
C PHE A 94 13.93 10.74 19.49
N ASP A 95 14.08 11.98 19.96
CA ASP A 95 12.97 12.74 20.49
C ASP A 95 12.11 13.29 19.35
N PHE A 96 10.93 12.70 19.16
CA PHE A 96 9.97 13.16 18.16
C PHE A 96 9.40 14.55 18.44
N ARG A 97 9.75 15.22 19.54
CA ARG A 97 9.44 16.65 19.77
C ARG A 97 10.43 17.58 19.06
N GLU A 98 11.62 17.08 18.74
CA GLU A 98 12.72 17.87 18.15
C GLU A 98 12.98 17.52 16.68
N THR A 99 12.55 16.33 16.23
CA THR A 99 12.70 15.85 14.85
C THR A 99 11.45 15.11 14.37
N PRO A 100 11.10 15.18 13.07
CA PRO A 100 11.79 15.89 11.98
C PRO A 100 11.40 17.37 11.87
N ARG A 101 12.12 18.11 11.02
CA ARG A 101 11.62 19.39 10.49
C ARG A 101 10.83 19.12 9.23
N MET A 102 9.72 19.81 9.04
CA MET A 102 8.87 19.65 7.87
C MET A 102 8.42 21.01 7.35
N LYS A 103 8.49 21.18 6.04
CA LYS A 103 7.79 22.22 5.30
C LYS A 103 6.74 21.55 4.43
N MET A 104 5.51 22.03 4.47
CA MET A 104 4.38 21.51 3.72
C MET A 104 3.78 22.63 2.88
N ILE A 105 3.44 22.34 1.63
CA ILE A 105 2.53 23.16 0.82
C ILE A 105 1.34 22.29 0.41
N GLY A 106 0.13 22.84 0.53
CA GLY A 106 -1.08 22.10 0.23
C GLY A 106 -2.12 22.94 -0.49
N VAL A 107 -2.88 22.30 -1.36
CA VAL A 107 -3.95 22.90 -2.17
C VAL A 107 -5.21 22.05 -2.04
N ARG A 108 -6.36 22.72 -1.91
CA ARG A 108 -7.68 22.07 -1.82
C ARG A 108 -8.50 22.38 -3.07
N MET A 109 -9.22 21.40 -3.60
CA MET A 109 -10.07 21.55 -4.77
C MET A 109 -11.43 20.90 -4.52
N LEU A 110 -12.51 21.65 -4.80
CA LEU A 110 -13.85 21.08 -4.83
C LEU A 110 -14.01 20.28 -6.13
N THR A 111 -14.57 19.07 -6.03
CA THR A 111 -14.73 18.16 -7.17
C THR A 111 -16.08 17.44 -7.12
N ASN A 112 -16.29 16.52 -8.05
CA ASN A 112 -17.51 15.73 -8.14
C ASN A 112 -17.56 14.65 -7.05
N ALA A 113 -18.62 14.68 -6.23
CA ALA A 113 -18.80 13.74 -5.13
C ALA A 113 -18.90 12.28 -5.60
N ASP A 114 -19.50 12.02 -6.76
CA ASP A 114 -19.68 10.66 -7.26
C ASP A 114 -18.37 10.08 -7.78
N GLN A 115 -17.47 10.92 -8.32
CA GLN A 115 -16.10 10.49 -8.66
C GLN A 115 -15.31 10.06 -7.42
N LEU A 116 -15.43 10.81 -6.30
CA LEU A 116 -14.76 10.43 -5.05
C LEU A 116 -15.36 9.14 -4.45
N LYS A 117 -16.69 9.02 -4.43
CA LYS A 117 -17.37 7.81 -3.94
C LYS A 117 -16.99 6.56 -4.72
N ALA A 118 -16.78 6.68 -6.04
CA ALA A 118 -16.37 5.57 -6.89
C ALA A 118 -14.97 5.00 -6.54
N MET A 119 -14.14 5.77 -5.82
CA MET A 119 -12.81 5.35 -5.36
C MET A 119 -12.84 4.67 -3.98
N LEU A 120 -13.99 4.65 -3.31
CA LEU A 120 -14.10 4.17 -1.93
C LEU A 120 -14.29 2.65 -1.88
N PRO A 121 -13.47 1.92 -1.08
CA PRO A 121 -13.75 0.53 -0.75
C PRO A 121 -15.04 0.39 0.07
N ASP A 122 -15.51 -0.85 0.20
CA ASP A 122 -16.65 -1.18 1.06
C ASP A 122 -16.52 -0.56 2.45
N ARG A 123 -17.65 -0.06 2.97
CA ARG A 123 -17.81 0.55 4.29
C ARG A 123 -17.13 1.91 4.48
N PHE A 124 -16.50 2.47 3.45
CA PHE A 124 -16.14 3.87 3.43
C PHE A 124 -17.29 4.71 2.86
N GLU A 125 -17.48 5.89 3.45
CA GLU A 125 -18.43 6.90 3.00
C GLU A 125 -17.72 8.24 2.88
N LEU A 126 -18.01 9.01 1.83
CA LEU A 126 -17.51 10.37 1.68
C LEU A 126 -18.10 11.25 2.79
N ARG A 127 -17.25 11.99 3.52
CA ARG A 127 -17.65 12.82 4.65
C ARG A 127 -17.47 14.29 4.34
N GLY A 128 -18.55 15.06 4.45
CA GLY A 128 -18.54 16.50 4.20
C GLY A 128 -18.49 16.85 2.71
N PRO A 129 -18.10 18.09 2.35
CA PRO A 129 -17.97 18.52 0.97
C PRO A 129 -16.96 17.67 0.18
N PRO A 130 -17.17 17.42 -1.13
CA PRO A 130 -16.27 16.62 -1.98
C PRO A 130 -14.99 17.39 -2.31
N VAL A 131 -14.12 17.56 -1.31
CA VAL A 131 -12.87 18.31 -1.43
C VAL A 131 -11.69 17.35 -1.40
N ILE A 132 -10.95 17.33 -2.49
CA ILE A 132 -9.66 16.66 -2.57
C ILE A 132 -8.55 17.61 -2.12
N THR A 133 -7.61 17.10 -1.35
CA THR A 133 -6.45 17.83 -0.84
C THR A 133 -5.18 17.18 -1.38
N VAL A 134 -4.33 17.99 -2.00
CA VAL A 134 -2.99 17.60 -2.48
C VAL A 134 -1.96 18.34 -1.64
N GLU A 135 -1.09 17.61 -0.95
CA GLU A 135 -0.09 18.18 -0.02
C GLU A 135 1.29 17.62 -0.29
N ALA A 136 2.25 18.47 -0.65
CA ALA A 136 3.66 18.10 -0.73
C ALA A 136 4.39 18.51 0.56
N ASN A 137 5.17 17.58 1.08
CA ASN A 137 5.88 17.65 2.34
C ASN A 137 7.37 17.44 2.10
N TYR A 138 8.18 18.31 2.68
CA TYR A 138 9.63 18.36 2.55
C TYR A 138 10.22 18.19 3.94
N MET A 139 10.74 17.00 4.23
CA MET A 139 11.23 16.66 5.57
C MET A 139 12.75 16.62 5.60
N THR A 140 13.31 17.17 6.66
CA THR A 140 14.75 17.11 6.96
C THR A 140 14.98 16.68 8.39
N GLU A 141 16.25 16.38 8.72
CA GLU A 141 16.68 16.06 10.09
C GLU A 141 15.99 14.82 10.67
N ILE A 142 15.61 13.84 9.83
CA ILE A 142 14.84 12.67 10.27
C ILE A 142 15.74 11.74 11.09
N GLY A 143 15.41 11.55 12.37
CA GLY A 143 16.22 10.79 13.31
C GLY A 143 16.57 9.37 12.84
N TRP A 144 15.56 8.55 12.52
CA TRP A 144 15.76 7.16 12.09
C TRP A 144 16.50 7.03 10.74
N LEU A 145 16.65 8.12 9.99
CA LEU A 145 17.49 8.21 8.78
C LEU A 145 18.84 8.88 9.03
N ALA A 146 19.27 8.97 10.29
CA ALA A 146 20.50 9.63 10.72
C ALA A 146 20.62 11.08 10.22
N GLY A 147 19.54 11.84 10.31
CA GLY A 147 19.49 13.27 9.97
C GLY A 147 19.19 13.58 8.50
N ARG A 148 19.10 12.57 7.62
CA ARG A 148 18.68 12.76 6.24
C ARG A 148 17.19 13.10 6.15
N GLY A 149 16.80 13.56 4.97
CA GLY A 149 15.43 13.92 4.63
C GLY A 149 14.86 13.09 3.49
N TYR A 150 13.55 13.20 3.29
CA TYR A 150 12.86 12.77 2.07
C TYR A 150 11.59 13.60 1.90
N ASN A 151 11.05 13.58 0.69
CA ASN A 151 9.86 14.33 0.33
C ASN A 151 8.71 13.36 0.06
N LEU A 152 7.49 13.79 0.35
CA LEU A 152 6.28 13.04 0.05
C LEU A 152 5.16 13.94 -0.46
N CYS A 153 4.20 13.38 -1.18
CA CYS A 153 3.00 14.06 -1.61
C CYS A 153 1.77 13.20 -1.40
N ASP A 154 0.79 13.70 -0.64
CA ASP A 154 -0.46 13.02 -0.38
C ASP A 154 -1.56 13.53 -1.29
N VAL A 155 -2.42 12.61 -1.74
CA VAL A 155 -3.73 12.91 -2.33
C VAL A 155 -4.79 12.26 -1.46
N LYS A 156 -5.64 13.08 -0.85
CA LYS A 156 -6.52 12.64 0.25
C LYS A 156 -7.81 13.42 0.35
N PHE A 157 -8.82 12.83 0.97
CA PHE A 157 -10.09 13.48 1.29
C PHE A 157 -10.76 12.85 2.52
N GLU A 158 -11.79 13.51 3.03
CA GLU A 158 -12.43 13.15 4.29
C GLU A 158 -13.47 12.05 4.10
N VAL A 159 -13.45 11.06 5.00
CA VAL A 159 -14.34 9.89 4.97
C VAL A 159 -14.85 9.54 6.37
N THR A 160 -15.90 8.73 6.39
CA THR A 160 -16.31 7.92 7.54
C THR A 160 -16.11 6.46 7.16
N PHE A 161 -15.36 5.71 7.97
CA PHE A 161 -15.31 4.25 7.88
C PHE A 161 -16.30 3.65 8.88
N HIS A 162 -17.23 2.82 8.40
CA HIS A 162 -18.25 2.17 9.20
C HIS A 162 -17.70 0.88 9.83
N GLY A 163 -16.93 1.04 10.91
CA GLY A 163 -16.34 -0.03 11.72
C GLY A 163 -17.36 -0.89 12.48
N LYS A 164 -16.99 -2.11 12.89
CA LYS A 164 -17.81 -2.98 13.74
C LYS A 164 -18.04 -2.37 15.12
N ASP A 165 -17.02 -1.68 15.63
CA ASP A 165 -17.05 -0.99 16.93
C ASP A 165 -17.64 0.43 16.84
N GLY A 166 -18.11 0.84 15.66
CA GLY A 166 -18.68 2.16 15.39
C GLY A 166 -17.98 2.93 14.27
N PRO A 167 -18.50 4.12 13.91
CA PRO A 167 -17.94 4.93 12.84
C PRO A 167 -16.60 5.56 13.23
N VAL A 168 -15.68 5.58 12.28
CA VAL A 168 -14.37 6.24 12.38
C VAL A 168 -14.31 7.36 11.35
N ASN A 169 -14.40 8.60 11.82
CA ASN A 169 -14.23 9.78 10.98
C ASN A 169 -12.74 10.07 10.83
N GLY A 170 -12.27 10.23 9.59
CA GLY A 170 -10.86 10.48 9.34
C GLY A 170 -10.58 10.87 7.89
N THR A 171 -9.30 10.95 7.57
CA THR A 171 -8.82 11.27 6.23
C THR A 171 -8.35 10.01 5.54
N LEU A 172 -8.94 9.66 4.40
CA LEU A 172 -8.44 8.57 3.55
C LEU A 172 -7.33 9.11 2.64
N VAL A 173 -6.13 8.54 2.77
CA VAL A 173 -5.03 8.81 1.83
C VAL A 173 -5.12 7.81 0.69
N LEU A 174 -5.64 8.25 -0.47
CA LEU A 174 -5.75 7.40 -1.65
C LEU A 174 -4.38 6.97 -2.15
N VAL A 175 -3.44 7.93 -2.19
CA VAL A 175 -2.06 7.67 -2.56
C VAL A 175 -1.12 8.62 -1.83
N ARG A 176 0.04 8.09 -1.48
CA ARG A 176 1.18 8.86 -0.98
C ARG A 176 2.37 8.60 -1.90
N PHE A 177 2.78 9.61 -2.64
CA PHE A 177 4.02 9.55 -3.39
C PHE A 177 5.19 9.87 -2.46
N GLU A 178 6.31 9.16 -2.55
CA GLU A 178 7.55 9.49 -1.81
C GLU A 178 8.77 9.35 -2.74
N ASN A 179 9.86 10.07 -2.44
CA ASN A 179 11.09 10.00 -3.24
C ASN A 179 12.20 9.12 -2.62
N LEU A 180 11.87 8.30 -1.61
CA LEU A 180 12.81 7.39 -0.96
C LEU A 180 12.14 6.03 -0.69
N ALA A 181 12.82 4.93 -0.98
CA ALA A 181 12.27 3.58 -0.86
C ALA A 181 12.04 3.16 0.60
N ASP A 182 12.93 3.54 1.52
CA ASP A 182 12.87 3.16 2.94
C ASP A 182 11.54 3.50 3.62
N PRO A 183 11.02 4.74 3.55
CA PRO A 183 9.70 5.07 4.10
C PRO A 183 8.55 4.43 3.33
N ILE A 184 8.71 4.14 2.03
CA ILE A 184 7.71 3.46 1.20
C ILE A 184 7.50 2.03 1.72
N LEU A 185 8.57 1.25 1.78
CA LEU A 185 8.52 -0.15 2.21
C LEU A 185 7.99 -0.24 3.65
N SER A 186 8.57 0.56 4.55
CA SER A 186 8.18 0.59 5.95
C SER A 186 6.71 0.98 6.14
N GLY A 187 6.20 1.98 5.40
CA GLY A 187 4.80 2.40 5.52
C GLY A 187 3.79 1.42 4.89
N ARG A 188 4.13 0.81 3.76
CA ARG A 188 3.25 -0.19 3.10
C ARG A 188 3.15 -1.48 3.92
N GLU A 189 4.29 -2.06 4.25
CA GLU A 189 4.37 -3.40 4.86
C GLU A 189 3.86 -3.40 6.31
N GLU A 190 4.08 -2.30 7.03
CA GLU A 190 3.75 -2.24 8.46
C GLU A 190 2.40 -1.58 8.68
N LEU A 191 2.18 -0.41 8.08
CA LEU A 191 1.03 0.46 8.37
C LEU A 191 -0.10 0.33 7.33
N GLY A 192 0.18 -0.22 6.15
CA GLY A 192 -0.77 -0.29 5.05
C GLY A 192 -0.98 1.03 4.31
N HIS A 193 -0.07 1.99 4.44
CA HIS A 193 -0.16 3.26 3.71
C HIS A 193 0.04 3.02 2.21
N ASN A 194 -0.75 3.72 1.38
CA ASN A 194 -0.78 3.59 -0.08
C ASN A 194 0.43 4.29 -0.75
N LYS A 195 1.64 3.88 -0.38
CA LYS A 195 2.87 4.55 -0.79
C LYS A 195 3.41 4.05 -2.12
N ILE A 196 3.91 4.95 -2.96
CA ILE A 196 4.59 4.64 -4.22
C ILE A 196 5.70 5.66 -4.50
N TYR A 197 6.67 5.26 -5.32
CA TYR A 197 7.82 6.11 -5.62
C TYR A 197 7.50 7.15 -6.70
N CYS A 198 7.99 8.38 -6.53
CA CYS A 198 8.20 9.34 -7.62
C CYS A 198 9.29 10.37 -7.26
N GLU A 199 9.75 11.13 -8.24
CA GLU A 199 10.61 12.30 -8.02
C GLU A 199 9.78 13.46 -7.48
N ILE A 200 10.22 14.03 -6.35
CA ILE A 200 9.57 15.16 -5.69
C ILE A 200 10.62 16.24 -5.40
N PRO A 201 10.85 17.18 -6.33
CA PRO A 201 11.81 18.25 -6.14
C PRO A 201 11.28 19.32 -5.16
N GLU A 202 12.22 19.99 -4.49
CA GLU A 202 11.93 21.21 -3.73
C GLU A 202 11.19 22.25 -4.60
N PRO A 203 10.24 23.00 -4.03
CA PRO A 203 9.48 23.97 -4.79
C PRO A 203 10.37 25.16 -5.14
N ARG A 204 10.35 25.57 -6.40
CA ARG A 204 11.03 26.80 -6.86
C ARG A 204 10.22 28.01 -6.46
N LEU A 205 10.88 29.04 -5.93
CA LEU A 205 10.27 30.32 -5.58
C LEU A 205 10.65 31.39 -6.62
N LEU A 206 9.65 31.99 -7.26
CA LEU A 206 9.80 33.13 -8.16
C LEU A 206 8.60 34.06 -7.97
N ASP A 207 8.84 35.35 -7.77
CA ASP A 207 7.79 36.38 -7.64
C ASP A 207 6.66 36.03 -6.65
N GLY A 208 7.03 35.47 -5.50
CA GLY A 208 6.08 35.07 -4.45
C GLY A 208 5.31 33.76 -4.72
N ARG A 209 5.51 33.14 -5.89
CA ARG A 209 4.91 31.85 -6.26
C ARG A 209 5.89 30.71 -6.02
N ARG A 210 5.48 29.73 -5.22
CA ARG A 210 6.20 28.46 -4.99
C ARG A 210 5.59 27.39 -5.89
N SER A 211 6.39 26.80 -6.78
CA SER A 211 5.93 25.77 -7.72
C SER A 211 6.81 24.53 -7.68
N THR A 212 6.19 23.35 -7.65
CA THR A 212 6.86 22.05 -7.77
C THR A 212 6.20 21.22 -8.87
N ARG A 213 6.96 20.25 -9.40
CA ARG A 213 6.52 19.31 -10.42
C ARG A 213 7.01 17.93 -10.05
N LEU A 214 6.08 17.02 -9.82
CA LEU A 214 6.38 15.62 -9.55
C LEU A 214 6.43 14.86 -10.87
N GLY A 215 7.28 13.84 -10.91
CA GLY A 215 7.51 13.03 -12.09
C GLY A 215 8.05 11.65 -11.77
N TRP A 216 8.13 10.81 -12.79
CA TRP A 216 8.77 9.50 -12.70
C TRP A 216 9.56 9.27 -13.97
N MET A 217 10.88 9.06 -13.83
CA MET A 217 11.78 8.81 -14.96
C MET A 217 11.62 9.87 -16.07
N GLU A 218 11.79 11.14 -15.71
CA GLU A 218 11.66 12.31 -16.60
C GLU A 218 10.24 12.57 -17.14
N THR A 219 9.24 11.77 -16.77
CA THR A 219 7.84 11.97 -17.16
C THR A 219 7.08 12.72 -16.07
N PRO A 220 6.76 14.01 -16.26
CA PRO A 220 6.05 14.78 -15.25
C PRO A 220 4.56 14.48 -15.25
N PHE A 221 3.95 14.34 -14.08
CA PHE A 221 2.54 13.98 -13.97
C PHE A 221 1.71 14.87 -13.04
N LEU A 222 2.34 15.66 -12.17
CA LEU A 222 1.64 16.58 -11.28
C LEU A 222 2.39 17.92 -11.23
N ASP A 223 1.72 19.00 -11.59
CA ASP A 223 2.14 20.36 -11.22
C ASP A 223 1.38 20.81 -10.00
N MET A 224 2.05 21.50 -9.08
CA MET A 224 1.41 22.16 -7.96
C MET A 224 2.08 23.49 -7.67
N ALA A 225 1.28 24.50 -7.34
CA ALA A 225 1.79 25.80 -6.94
C ALA A 225 0.94 26.47 -5.86
N VAL A 226 1.61 27.28 -5.03
CA VAL A 226 0.99 28.13 -4.01
C VAL A 226 1.58 29.54 -4.07
N TRP A 227 0.74 30.56 -3.85
CA TRP A 227 1.12 31.98 -3.91
C TRP A 227 0.18 32.82 -3.05
N ASP A 228 0.46 34.12 -2.94
CA ASP A 228 -0.27 35.05 -2.07
C ASP A 228 -0.36 34.53 -0.62
N LEU A 229 0.70 33.88 -0.14
CA LEU A 229 0.76 33.29 1.20
C LEU A 229 0.93 34.38 2.26
N GLY A 230 -0.04 34.47 3.17
CA GLY A 230 -0.03 35.37 4.32
C GLY A 230 -0.44 34.65 5.61
N PRO A 231 -0.37 35.32 6.77
CA PRO A 231 -0.85 34.75 8.03
C PRO A 231 -2.35 34.41 7.94
N LEU A 232 -2.83 33.49 8.80
CA LEU A 232 -4.29 33.29 8.91
C LEU A 232 -4.95 34.61 9.34
N PRO A 233 -6.09 34.96 8.74
CA PRO A 233 -6.92 36.05 9.24
C PRO A 233 -7.26 35.82 10.72
N GLU A 234 -7.30 36.89 11.52
CA GLU A 234 -7.74 36.79 12.91
C GLU A 234 -9.13 36.16 13.01
N GLY A 235 -9.30 35.19 13.91
CA GLY A 235 -10.55 34.44 14.08
C GLY A 235 -10.80 33.33 13.06
N ALA A 236 -10.04 33.27 11.97
CA ALA A 236 -9.99 32.09 11.10
C ALA A 236 -8.99 31.10 11.72
N GLY A 237 -9.48 30.15 12.50
CA GLY A 237 -8.73 28.92 12.77
C GLY A 237 -8.98 27.90 11.65
N PRO A 238 -8.09 26.93 11.42
CA PRO A 238 -8.50 25.74 10.66
C PRO A 238 -9.74 25.15 11.35
N PRO A 239 -10.74 24.64 10.60
CA PRO A 239 -11.88 23.98 11.21
C PRO A 239 -11.37 22.88 12.15
N PHE A 240 -11.58 23.06 13.45
CA PHE A 240 -11.32 21.99 14.40
C PHE A 240 -12.44 20.98 14.24
N GLU A 241 -12.09 19.80 13.76
CA GLU A 241 -13.03 18.68 13.70
C GLU A 241 -12.77 17.77 14.91
N PRO A 242 -13.52 17.96 16.02
CA PRO A 242 -13.30 17.21 17.26
C PRO A 242 -13.42 15.70 17.06
N ASP A 243 -14.26 15.28 16.11
CA ASP A 243 -14.54 13.88 15.84
C ASP A 243 -13.54 13.24 14.87
N HIS A 244 -12.57 13.99 14.34
CA HIS A 244 -11.55 13.47 13.43
C HIS A 244 -10.51 12.64 14.19
N GLN A 245 -10.50 11.33 13.93
CA GLN A 245 -9.75 10.36 14.71
C GLN A 245 -8.33 10.12 14.17
N GLY A 246 -8.09 10.31 12.87
CA GLY A 246 -6.85 9.83 12.28
C GLY A 246 -6.83 9.78 10.77
N MET A 247 -5.69 9.34 10.27
CA MET A 247 -5.50 8.95 8.89
C MET A 247 -5.92 7.48 8.72
N LEU A 248 -6.73 7.22 7.69
CA LEU A 248 -7.19 5.90 7.31
C LEU A 248 -6.42 5.39 6.10
N SER A 249 -6.15 4.09 6.07
CA SER A 249 -5.54 3.42 4.92
C SER A 249 -6.12 2.02 4.73
N TYR A 250 -6.05 1.52 3.50
CA TYR A 250 -6.56 0.21 3.13
C TYR A 250 -5.38 -0.71 2.80
N LYS A 251 -5.03 -1.61 3.72
CA LYS A 251 -3.87 -2.48 3.57
C LYS A 251 -4.24 -3.69 2.73
N TYR A 252 -3.53 -3.87 1.62
CA TYR A 252 -3.70 -5.01 0.72
C TYR A 252 -2.33 -5.63 0.38
N ILE A 253 -2.16 -6.94 0.60
CA ILE A 253 -1.01 -7.74 0.15
C ILE A 253 -1.55 -8.93 -0.67
N PRO A 254 -1.18 -9.08 -1.95
CA PRO A 254 -1.68 -10.14 -2.80
C PRO A 254 -1.15 -11.52 -2.38
N ALA A 255 -1.99 -12.54 -2.50
CA ALA A 255 -1.60 -13.93 -2.31
C ALA A 255 -0.66 -14.40 -3.43
N THR A 256 0.44 -15.06 -3.05
CA THR A 256 1.41 -15.56 -4.04
C THR A 256 0.88 -16.80 -4.74
N GLY A 257 0.71 -16.72 -6.06
CA GLY A 257 0.25 -17.85 -6.89
C GLY A 257 -1.26 -18.05 -6.94
N ASP A 258 -2.03 -17.32 -6.13
CA ASP A 258 -3.49 -17.21 -6.20
C ASP A 258 -3.88 -15.77 -6.58
N TRP A 259 -3.57 -15.39 -7.82
CA TRP A 259 -3.68 -14.01 -8.29
C TRP A 259 -5.13 -13.52 -8.29
N GLY A 260 -5.37 -12.40 -7.62
CA GLY A 260 -6.72 -11.84 -7.40
C GLY A 260 -7.23 -12.04 -5.98
N THR A 261 -6.55 -12.87 -5.17
CA THR A 261 -6.83 -13.04 -3.74
C THR A 261 -5.80 -12.29 -2.89
N ALA A 262 -6.17 -11.89 -1.68
CA ALA A 262 -5.29 -11.23 -0.71
C ALA A 262 -4.81 -12.19 0.39
N ASP A 263 -3.52 -12.14 0.74
CA ASP A 263 -2.98 -12.71 2.00
C ASP A 263 -3.28 -11.78 3.19
N VAL A 264 -3.38 -10.48 2.93
CA VAL A 264 -3.67 -9.44 3.91
C VAL A 264 -4.63 -8.43 3.30
N GLU A 265 -5.76 -8.20 3.96
CA GLU A 265 -6.77 -7.21 3.55
C GLU A 265 -7.49 -6.67 4.80
N TYR A 266 -7.26 -5.39 5.14
CA TYR A 266 -7.97 -4.71 6.23
C TYR A 266 -7.70 -3.19 6.24
N VAL A 267 -8.54 -2.46 6.96
CA VAL A 267 -8.35 -1.02 7.19
C VAL A 267 -7.42 -0.78 8.38
N THR A 268 -6.59 0.24 8.29
CA THR A 268 -5.78 0.75 9.40
C THR A 268 -6.11 2.20 9.72
N LEU A 269 -6.00 2.54 11.00
CA LEU A 269 -6.11 3.89 11.52
C LEU A 269 -4.76 4.26 12.12
N SER A 270 -4.18 5.37 11.67
CA SER A 270 -3.08 6.08 12.32
C SER A 270 -3.68 7.28 13.09
N PRO A 271 -3.89 7.18 14.41
CA PRO A 271 -4.45 8.27 15.21
C PRO A 271 -3.58 9.53 15.17
N HIS A 272 -4.21 10.70 15.10
CA HIS A 272 -3.46 11.97 15.18
C HIS A 272 -3.04 12.35 16.61
N THR A 273 -3.47 11.61 17.64
CA THR A 273 -3.25 11.99 19.05
C THR A 273 -1.76 12.05 19.41
N GLU A 274 -0.97 11.04 19.07
CA GLU A 274 0.45 11.02 19.42
C GLU A 274 1.24 12.01 18.55
N LEU A 275 0.91 12.10 17.26
CA LEU A 275 1.46 13.14 16.38
C LEU A 275 1.23 14.55 16.97
N ARG A 276 0.01 14.88 17.38
CA ARG A 276 -0.34 16.21 17.92
C ARG A 276 0.35 16.53 19.24
N LYS A 277 0.72 15.53 20.04
CA LYS A 277 1.45 15.76 21.31
C LYS A 277 2.87 16.24 21.08
N ASN A 278 3.52 15.75 20.02
CA ASN A 278 4.94 16.01 19.76
C ASN A 278 5.17 17.08 18.69
N LEU A 279 4.19 17.34 17.83
CA LEU A 279 4.29 18.29 16.73
C LEU A 279 4.09 19.73 17.20
N SER A 280 5.07 20.59 16.90
CA SER A 280 4.97 22.04 17.05
C SER A 280 4.82 22.70 15.67
N ILE A 281 3.84 23.59 15.53
CA ILE A 281 3.65 24.41 14.33
C ILE A 281 4.41 25.71 14.52
N ASN A 282 5.45 25.95 13.72
CA ASN A 282 6.24 27.17 13.76
C ASN A 282 5.61 28.28 12.93
N SER A 283 4.99 27.91 11.82
CA SER A 283 4.37 28.83 10.88
C SER A 283 3.20 28.15 10.19
N LEU A 284 2.12 28.90 10.01
CA LEU A 284 0.98 28.52 9.20
C LEU A 284 0.58 29.74 8.38
N GLN A 285 0.60 29.58 7.07
CA GLN A 285 0.21 30.61 6.10
C GLN A 285 -0.87 30.06 5.19
N VAL A 286 -1.78 30.93 4.74
CA VAL A 286 -2.85 30.63 3.79
C VAL A 286 -2.76 31.54 2.60
N GLY A 287 -3.23 31.06 1.46
CA GLY A 287 -3.19 31.81 0.21
C GLY A 287 -3.95 31.10 -0.90
N LYS A 288 -3.50 31.34 -2.13
CA LYS A 288 -4.05 30.71 -3.34
C LYS A 288 -3.16 29.56 -3.77
N GLY A 289 -3.75 28.58 -4.43
CA GLY A 289 -3.00 27.50 -5.03
C GLY A 289 -3.80 26.76 -6.07
N GLU A 290 -3.08 25.99 -6.86
CA GLU A 290 -3.64 25.11 -7.87
C GLU A 290 -2.75 23.88 -8.02
N PHE A 291 -3.35 22.81 -8.54
CA PHE A 291 -2.62 21.65 -9.00
C PHE A 291 -3.24 21.13 -10.29
N ALA A 292 -2.45 20.40 -11.08
CA ALA A 292 -2.92 19.74 -12.28
C ALA A 292 -2.24 18.39 -12.45
N PHE A 293 -3.04 17.32 -12.53
CA PHE A 293 -2.57 16.02 -12.97
C PHE A 293 -2.60 15.96 -14.50
N ARG A 294 -1.52 15.48 -15.10
CA ARG A 294 -1.42 15.30 -16.56
C ARG A 294 -1.82 13.88 -16.90
N ARG A 295 -2.75 13.71 -17.86
CA ARG A 295 -2.99 12.38 -18.42
C ARG A 295 -1.70 11.81 -18.99
N ALA A 296 -1.50 10.53 -18.80
CA ALA A 296 -0.38 9.78 -19.33
C ALA A 296 -0.86 8.50 -20.02
N THR A 297 -0.13 8.13 -21.07
CA THR A 297 -0.20 6.80 -21.69
C THR A 297 0.47 5.74 -20.81
N TRP A 298 0.31 4.48 -21.19
CA TRP A 298 1.02 3.39 -20.51
C TRP A 298 2.54 3.49 -20.74
N GLU A 299 2.98 3.89 -21.93
CA GLU A 299 4.40 4.03 -22.28
C GLU A 299 5.10 5.11 -21.45
N GLU A 300 4.39 6.19 -21.12
CA GLU A 300 4.89 7.31 -20.30
C GLU A 300 4.97 6.93 -18.81
N LEU A 301 3.93 6.27 -18.27
CA LEU A 301 3.81 5.96 -16.85
C LEU A 301 3.29 4.52 -16.62
N PRO A 302 4.05 3.47 -16.95
CA PRO A 302 3.53 2.09 -17.05
C PRO A 302 2.94 1.55 -15.75
N THR A 303 3.42 2.00 -14.59
CA THR A 303 2.94 1.59 -13.28
C THR A 303 2.08 2.64 -12.59
N LEU A 304 1.95 3.85 -13.16
CA LEU A 304 1.30 5.01 -12.53
C LEU A 304 0.16 5.62 -13.37
N TYR A 305 0.05 5.30 -14.67
CA TYR A 305 -0.90 5.95 -15.58
C TYR A 305 -2.35 5.84 -15.09
N HIS A 306 -2.75 4.67 -14.56
CA HIS A 306 -4.09 4.44 -14.03
C HIS A 306 -4.40 5.31 -12.79
N ILE A 307 -3.41 5.56 -11.94
CA ILE A 307 -3.53 6.42 -10.75
C ILE A 307 -3.60 7.88 -11.18
N VAL A 308 -2.65 8.31 -12.00
CA VAL A 308 -2.54 9.71 -12.46
C VAL A 308 -3.75 10.09 -13.31
N ASN A 309 -4.19 9.22 -14.22
CA ASN A 309 -5.36 9.48 -15.07
C ASN A 309 -6.65 9.56 -14.25
N ALA A 310 -6.81 8.75 -13.21
CA ALA A 310 -7.96 8.85 -12.32
C ALA A 310 -8.04 10.23 -11.64
N PHE A 311 -6.91 10.81 -11.25
CA PHE A 311 -6.88 12.18 -10.70
C PHE A 311 -7.01 13.27 -11.76
N ALA A 312 -6.46 13.06 -12.96
CA ALA A 312 -6.60 13.98 -14.09
C ALA A 312 -8.05 14.06 -14.62
N GLU A 313 -8.85 13.02 -14.38
CA GLU A 313 -10.26 12.94 -14.76
C GLU A 313 -11.21 13.59 -13.74
N LEU A 314 -10.73 13.95 -12.54
CA LEU A 314 -11.55 14.65 -11.55
C LEU A 314 -12.02 16.00 -12.07
N GLU A 315 -13.33 16.25 -11.98
CA GLU A 315 -13.90 17.54 -12.34
C GLU A 315 -13.38 18.62 -11.38
N ASN A 316 -12.88 19.73 -11.93
CA ASN A 316 -12.47 20.87 -11.14
C ASN A 316 -13.65 21.84 -10.98
N HIS A 317 -14.28 21.83 -9.79
CA HIS A 317 -15.35 22.78 -9.44
C HIS A 317 -14.82 24.02 -8.69
N GLY A 318 -13.50 24.20 -8.65
CA GLY A 318 -12.82 25.38 -8.11
C GLY A 318 -11.90 25.07 -6.94
N PHE A 319 -10.72 25.70 -6.96
CA PHE A 319 -9.76 25.64 -5.85
C PHE A 319 -10.29 26.39 -4.62
N GLN A 320 -10.19 25.75 -3.46
CA GLN A 320 -10.69 26.23 -2.17
C GLN A 320 -9.59 26.92 -1.34
N GLY A 321 -8.50 27.33 -2.00
CA GLY A 321 -7.33 27.93 -1.38
C GLY A 321 -6.17 26.96 -1.15
N ALA A 322 -5.12 27.50 -0.56
CA ALA A 322 -3.88 26.80 -0.27
C ALA A 322 -3.31 27.16 1.11
N HIS A 323 -2.38 26.34 1.58
CA HIS A 323 -1.66 26.57 2.83
C HIS A 323 -0.18 26.24 2.69
N MET A 324 0.63 26.85 3.55
CA MET A 324 2.00 26.47 3.81
C MET A 324 2.21 26.33 5.31
N ILE A 325 2.77 25.21 5.75
CA ILE A 325 2.99 24.90 7.17
C ILE A 325 4.45 24.56 7.36
N GLU A 326 5.04 25.09 8.42
CA GLU A 326 6.35 24.66 8.90
C GLU A 326 6.22 24.09 10.30
N THR A 327 6.73 22.87 10.51
CA THR A 327 6.63 22.16 11.79
C THR A 327 7.98 21.60 12.24
N ILE A 328 8.06 21.36 13.55
CA ILE A 328 9.09 20.53 14.18
C ILE A 328 8.39 19.41 14.93
N GLY A 329 8.97 18.22 14.88
CA GLY A 329 8.48 17.04 15.56
C GLY A 329 7.58 16.16 14.69
N GLY A 330 7.14 15.03 15.25
CA GLY A 330 6.40 14.03 14.51
C GLY A 330 5.97 12.83 15.36
N SER A 331 5.78 11.69 14.70
CA SER A 331 5.52 10.40 15.34
C SER A 331 6.13 9.29 14.49
N SER A 332 6.47 8.17 15.14
CA SER A 332 6.80 6.93 14.43
C SER A 332 5.56 6.26 13.83
N LEU A 333 4.35 6.72 14.18
CA LEU A 333 3.07 6.10 13.85
C LEU A 333 2.95 4.66 14.38
N ALA A 334 3.68 4.32 15.46
CA ALA A 334 3.61 3.02 16.14
C ALA A 334 2.21 2.72 16.70
N GLU A 335 1.43 3.76 16.98
CA GLU A 335 0.04 3.74 17.42
C GLU A 335 -0.95 3.30 16.31
N THR A 336 -0.47 3.13 15.08
CA THR A 336 -1.31 2.66 13.98
C THR A 336 -1.84 1.26 14.28
N ARG A 337 -3.15 1.10 14.14
CA ARG A 337 -3.84 -0.15 14.44
C ARG A 337 -4.77 -0.56 13.32
N ARG A 338 -4.94 -1.87 13.16
CA ARG A 338 -6.04 -2.42 12.36
C ARG A 338 -7.36 -2.01 13.01
N ILE A 339 -8.31 -1.62 12.18
CA ILE A 339 -9.70 -1.43 12.57
C ILE A 339 -10.57 -2.30 11.68
N ASP A 340 -11.68 -2.77 12.24
CA ASP A 340 -12.43 -3.89 11.68
C ASP A 340 -13.87 -3.54 11.37
#